data_AF-A0A3D2SUT1-F1
#
_entry.id   AF-A0A3D2SUT1-F1
#
_cell.length_a   1.000
_cell.length_b   1.000
_cell.length_c   1.000
_cell.angle_alpha   90.00
_cell.angle_beta   90.00
_cell.angle_gamma   90.00
#
_symmetry.space_group_name_H-M   'P 1'
#
loop_
_entity.id
_entity.type
_entity.pdbx_description
1 polymer ?
#
loop_
_entity_poly.entity_id
_entity_poly.type
_entity_poly.pdbx_seq_one_letter_code
_entity_poly.pdbx_strand_id
1 'polypeptide(L)' 'FENRFMHVPELCRMGANITVQGNSAIIRGVDGLKGAEVMATDLRASVALVLAGLAAEG' A
#
# COMPACT_ATOMS: atom_id res chain seq x y z
N PHE A 1 -19.03 -2.01 3.71
CA PHE A 1 -17.73 -2.54 3.24
C PHE A 1 -16.66 -2.04 4.18
N GLU A 2 -16.58 -2.69 5.33
CA GLU A 2 -15.69 -2.27 6.42
C GLU A 2 -14.24 -2.56 6.02
N ASN A 3 -13.40 -1.54 6.18
CA ASN A 3 -11.95 -1.58 6.00
C ASN A 3 -11.40 -1.72 4.57
N ARG A 4 -11.75 -0.75 3.69
CA ARG A 4 -11.23 -0.66 2.31
C ARG A 4 -9.74 -0.27 2.18
N PHE A 5 -9.11 0.22 3.25
CA PHE A 5 -7.75 0.80 3.19
C PHE A 5 -6.72 0.07 4.06
N MET A 6 -6.95 -1.20 4.43
CA MET A 6 -6.01 -1.94 5.30
C MET A 6 -4.64 -2.17 4.67
N HIS A 7 -4.53 -2.11 3.34
CA HIS A 7 -3.25 -2.21 2.63
C HIS A 7 -2.44 -0.91 2.65
N VAL A 8 -3.04 0.23 3.01
CA VAL A 8 -2.35 1.52 2.96
C VAL A 8 -1.14 1.59 3.91
N PRO A 9 -1.24 1.18 5.20
CA PRO A 9 -0.07 1.16 6.08
C PRO A 9 1.09 0.35 5.53
N GLU A 10 0.81 -0.81 4.92
CA GLU A 10 1.82 -1.68 4.33
C GLU A 10 2.46 -1.07 3.08
N LEU A 11 1.68 -0.43 2.21
CA LEU A 11 2.24 0.35 1.10
C LEU A 11 3.10 1.52 1.59
N CYS A 12 2.72 2.18 2.69
CA CYS A 12 3.55 3.22 3.29
C CYS A 12 4.88 2.67 3.81
N ARG A 13 4.94 1.42 4.29
CA ARG A 13 6.21 0.75 4.65
C ARG A 13 7.12 0.54 3.43
N MET A 14 6.54 0.35 2.25
CA MET A 14 7.24 0.30 0.96
C MET A 14 7.62 1.69 0.42
N GLY A 15 7.34 2.76 1.16
CA GLY A 15 7.67 4.14 0.78
C GLY A 15 6.56 4.92 0.07
N ALA A 16 5.34 4.37 -0.03
CA ALA A 16 4.22 5.10 -0.60
C ALA A 16 3.80 6.30 0.28
N ASN A 17 3.42 7.42 -0.34
CA ASN A 17 2.88 8.58 0.37
C ASN A 17 1.36 8.63 0.21
N ILE A 18 0.66 8.04 1.19
CA ILE A 18 -0.80 7.94 1.19
C ILE A 18 -1.35 8.48 2.51
N THR A 19 -2.38 9.35 2.42
CA THR A 19 -3.11 9.87 3.58
C THR A 19 -4.57 9.46 3.49
N VAL A 20 -5.07 8.72 4.48
CA VAL A 20 -6.50 8.33 4.54
C VAL A 20 -7.28 9.37 5.33
N GLN A 21 -8.37 9.87 4.75
CA GLN A 21 -9.33 10.77 5.37
C GLN A 21 -10.73 10.17 5.25
N GLY A 22 -11.20 9.53 6.34
CA GLY A 22 -12.51 8.87 6.38
C GLY A 22 -12.62 7.75 5.34
N ASN A 23 -13.44 7.98 4.31
CA ASN A 23 -13.67 7.02 3.21
C ASN A 23 -12.81 7.29 1.97
N SER A 24 -11.91 8.28 2.02
CA SER A 24 -11.09 8.72 0.91
C SER A 24 -9.60 8.53 1.22
N ALA A 25 -8.80 8.27 0.19
CA ALA A 25 -7.34 8.19 0.30
C ALA A 25 -6.73 9.17 -0.69
N ILE A 26 -5.84 10.03 -0.21
CA ILE A 26 -5.07 10.98 -1.00
C ILE A 26 -3.69 10.35 -1.24
N ILE A 27 -3.37 10.12 -2.51
CA ILE A 27 -2.09 9.52 -2.93
C ILE A 27 -1.24 10.64 -3.51
N ARG A 28 -0.04 10.82 -2.98
CA ARG A 28 1.00 11.69 -3.56
C ARG A 28 2.03 10.80 -4.24
N GLY A 29 2.27 11.04 -5.53
CA GLY A 29 3.26 10.28 -6.30
C GLY A 29 4.63 10.34 -5.64
N VAL A 30 5.35 9.22 -5.71
CA VAL A 30 6.75 9.07 -5.25
C VAL A 30 7.57 8.53 -6.42
N ASP A 31 8.88 8.74 -6.40
CA ASP A 31 9.77 8.34 -7.50
C ASP A 31 9.79 6.82 -7.72
N GLY A 32 9.59 6.04 -6.66
CA GLY A 32 9.51 4.59 -6.70
C GLY A 32 9.14 4.01 -5.34
N LEU A 33 8.76 2.73 -5.33
CA LEU A 33 8.59 1.96 -4.10
C LEU A 33 9.88 1.19 -3.81
N LYS A 34 10.10 0.85 -2.53
CA LYS A 34 11.21 0.01 -2.10
C LYS A 34 10.68 -1.29 -1.51
N GLY A 35 11.42 -2.37 -1.76
CA GLY A 35 11.14 -3.66 -1.12
C GLY A 35 11.12 -3.53 0.40
N ALA A 36 10.08 -4.04 1.04
CA ALA A 36 9.92 -4.04 2.48
C ALA A 36 9.18 -5.31 2.94
N GLU A 37 9.45 -5.75 4.16
CA GLU A 37 8.66 -6.80 4.79
C GLU A 37 7.27 -6.25 5.13
N VAL A 38 6.25 -6.86 4.54
CA VAL A 38 4.84 -6.46 4.65
C VAL A 38 3.94 -7.65 4.98
N MET A 39 2.80 -7.39 5.62
CA MET A 39 1.83 -8.40 6.00
C MET A 39 0.47 -8.17 5.32
N ALA A 40 -0.02 -9.16 4.59
CA ALA A 40 -1.35 -9.09 4.00
C ALA A 40 -2.44 -9.37 5.04
N THR A 41 -3.43 -8.49 5.13
CA THR A 41 -4.55 -8.57 6.09
C THR A 41 -5.81 -9.19 5.49
N ASP A 42 -5.97 -9.15 4.17
CA ASP A 42 -7.13 -9.67 3.44
C ASP A 42 -6.77 -9.93 1.96
N LEU A 43 -7.69 -10.54 1.22
CA LEU A 43 -7.48 -10.94 -0.17
C LEU A 43 -7.20 -9.77 -1.13
N ARG A 44 -7.80 -8.59 -0.89
CA ARG A 44 -7.57 -7.43 -1.78
C ARG A 44 -6.24 -6.78 -1.44
N ALA A 45 -5.94 -6.68 -0.15
CA ALA A 45 -4.67 -6.19 0.33
C ALA A 45 -3.50 -7.05 -0.18
N SER A 46 -3.62 -8.38 -0.15
CA SER A 46 -2.55 -9.27 -0.62
C SER A 46 -2.18 -9.03 -2.09
N VAL A 47 -3.18 -8.95 -2.98
CA VAL A 47 -2.95 -8.72 -4.41
C VAL A 47 -2.33 -7.34 -4.65
N ALA A 48 -2.79 -6.30 -3.94
CA ALA A 48 -2.23 -4.97 -4.04
C ALA A 48 -0.74 -4.93 -3.64
N LEU A 49 -0.38 -5.62 -2.54
CA LEU A 49 1.01 -5.68 -2.08
C LEU A 49 1.92 -6.50 -3.01
N VAL A 50 1.41 -7.57 -3.63
CA VAL A 50 2.16 -8.32 -4.65
C VAL A 50 2.46 -7.42 -5.85
N LEU A 51 1.48 -6.67 -6.35
CA LEU A 51 1.68 -5.74 -7.46
C LEU A 51 2.66 -4.62 -7.10
N ALA A 52 2.56 -4.09 -5.88
CA ALA A 52 3.50 -3.09 -5.37
C ALA A 52 4.93 -3.66 -5.29
N GLY A 53 5.08 -4.92 -4.89
CA GLY A 53 6.37 -5.62 -4.84
C GLY A 53 7.00 -5.80 -6.21
N LEU A 54 6.20 -6.12 -7.23
CA LEU A 54 6.68 -6.24 -8.62
C LEU A 54 7.18 -4.91 -9.20
N ALA A 55 6.65 -3.78 -8.73
CA ALA A 55 7.05 -2.44 -9.17
C ALA A 55 8.10 -1.79 -8.25
N ALA A 56 8.41 -2.39 -7.11
CA ALA A 56 9.36 -1.85 -6.15
C ALA A 56 10.80 -2.21 -6.53
N GLU A 57 11.73 -1.35 -6.15
CA GLU A 57 13.16 -1.61 -6.24
C GLU A 57 13.63 -2.37 -5.00
N GLY A 58 14.24 -3.55 -5.19
CA GLY A 58 14.73 -4.41 -4.11
C GLY A 58 15.04 -5.83 -4.56
#